data_AF-A4YJM0-F1
#
_entry.id   AF-A4YJM0-F1
#
_cell.length_a   1.000
_cell.length_b   1.000
_cell.length_c   1.000
_cell.angle_alpha   90.00
_cell.angle_beta   90.00
_cell.angle_gamma   90.00
#
_symmetry.space_group_name_H-M   'P 1'
#
loop_
_entity.id
_entity.type
_entity.pdbx_description
1 polymer ?
#
loop_
_entity_poly.entity_id
_entity_poly.type
_entity_poly.pdbx_seq_one_letter_code
_entity_poly.pdbx_strand_id
1 'polypeptide(L)'
;MPEEPVWFDEHAVPRYCDFHPSRVANIYANEAALVEVTCQSCSRLFHVAFAGCSRVLSAEEWPSGSIGQAIREKKLDYGDPPNVWCCPAGPSMNSLPRRVIQYWRQGNPAFTVSDGHRRVVTDTRAYFTWTRHPEFEVDIDPD
;
A
#
# COMPACT_ATOMS: atom_id res chain seq x y z
N MET A 1 -8.39 5.67 28.07
CA MET A 1 -8.89 5.97 26.71
C MET A 1 -8.23 4.98 25.78
N PRO A 2 -8.92 4.44 24.76
CA PRO A 2 -8.25 3.60 23.77
C PRO A 2 -7.19 4.43 23.05
N GLU A 3 -6.02 3.83 22.83
CA GLU A 3 -4.91 4.42 22.08
C GLU A 3 -5.36 4.78 20.66
N GLU A 4 -4.83 5.86 20.08
CA GLU A 4 -5.10 6.18 18.68
C GLU A 4 -4.34 5.21 17.77
N PRO A 5 -4.96 4.70 16.69
CA PRO A 5 -4.25 3.85 15.74
C PRO A 5 -3.18 4.66 14.98
N VAL A 6 -2.02 4.04 14.82
CA VAL A 6 -0.89 4.62 14.08
C VAL A 6 -1.15 4.58 12.57
N TRP A 7 -1.75 3.50 12.09
CA TRP A 7 -2.15 3.30 10.69
C TRP A 7 -3.26 2.25 10.57
N PHE A 8 -3.85 2.12 9.39
CA PHE A 8 -4.90 1.14 9.05
C PHE A 8 -4.46 0.27 7.89
N ASP A 9 -4.80 -1.02 7.92
CA ASP A 9 -4.53 -1.92 6.80
C ASP A 9 -5.49 -1.71 5.61
N GLU A 10 -5.32 -2.47 4.53
CA GLU A 10 -6.15 -2.42 3.32
C GLU A 10 -7.65 -2.72 3.55
N HIS A 11 -8.02 -3.17 4.75
CA HIS A 11 -9.40 -3.47 5.17
C HIS A 11 -9.87 -2.49 6.26
N ALA A 12 -9.21 -1.34 6.42
CA ALA A 12 -9.48 -0.34 7.44
C ALA A 12 -9.38 -0.86 8.89
N VAL A 13 -8.60 -1.93 9.13
CA VAL A 13 -8.38 -2.45 10.47
C VAL A 13 -7.23 -1.68 11.14
N PRO A 14 -7.44 -1.11 12.34
CA PRO A 14 -6.43 -0.31 13.02
C PRO A 14 -5.18 -1.12 13.41
N ARG A 15 -4.03 -0.44 13.41
CA ARG A 15 -2.73 -0.95 13.84
C ARG A 15 -2.07 0.08 14.76
N TYR A 16 -1.56 -0.40 15.90
CA TYR A 16 -0.98 0.43 16.98
C TYR A 16 0.55 0.32 17.06
N CYS A 17 1.18 -0.16 16.00
CA CYS A 17 2.61 -0.39 15.95
C CYS A 17 3.20 0.26 14.70
N ASP A 18 4.52 0.42 14.66
CA ASP A 18 5.19 0.96 13.48
C ASP A 18 4.86 0.16 12.22
N PHE A 19 4.69 0.89 11.12
CA PHE A 19 4.44 0.29 9.82
C PHE A 19 5.65 -0.54 9.38
N HIS A 20 5.36 -1.76 8.93
CA HIS A 20 6.33 -2.63 8.28
C HIS A 20 5.60 -3.48 7.24
N PRO A 21 6.16 -3.72 6.05
CA PRO A 21 5.49 -4.46 4.99
C PRO A 21 5.13 -5.90 5.38
N SER A 22 5.79 -6.50 6.36
CA SER A 22 5.40 -7.83 6.90
C SER A 22 4.20 -7.80 7.86
N ARG A 23 3.61 -6.63 8.13
CA ARG A 23 2.47 -6.44 9.05
C ARG A 23 1.17 -6.07 8.33
N VAL A 24 1.21 -5.93 7.00
CA VAL A 24 0.01 -5.76 6.16
C VAL A 24 -0.86 -7.02 6.19
N ALA A 25 -2.15 -6.92 5.87
CA ALA A 25 -3.04 -8.08 5.96
C ALA A 25 -2.74 -9.13 4.88
N ASN A 26 -2.32 -8.69 3.69
CA ASN A 26 -1.95 -9.56 2.59
C ASN A 26 -0.57 -10.22 2.79
N ILE A 27 -0.57 -11.45 3.30
CA ILE A 27 0.65 -12.27 3.50
C ILE A 27 1.39 -12.65 2.21
N TYR A 28 0.75 -12.50 1.04
CA TYR A 28 1.35 -12.76 -0.27
C TYR A 28 1.78 -11.47 -0.97
N ALA A 29 1.65 -10.31 -0.32
CA ALA A 29 2.03 -9.03 -0.89
C ALA A 29 3.50 -9.03 -1.30
N ASN A 30 3.79 -8.58 -2.52
CA ASN A 30 5.15 -8.31 -2.97
C ASN A 30 5.45 -6.81 -3.07
N GLU A 31 4.44 -5.97 -2.90
CA GLU A 31 4.53 -4.53 -2.77
C GLU A 31 3.67 -4.08 -1.59
N ALA A 32 4.17 -3.11 -0.84
CA ALA A 32 3.43 -2.50 0.25
C ALA A 32 3.79 -1.03 0.35
N ALA A 33 2.80 -0.17 0.58
CA ALA A 33 3.01 1.25 0.77
C ALA A 33 2.22 1.76 1.96
N LEU A 34 2.80 2.71 2.69
CA LEU A 34 2.09 3.52 3.68
C LEU A 34 1.80 4.87 3.04
N VAL A 35 0.53 5.25 3.01
CA VAL A 35 0.04 6.45 2.33
C VAL A 35 -0.74 7.27 3.33
N GLU A 36 -0.50 8.57 3.31
CA GLU A 36 -1.31 9.56 3.99
C GLU A 36 -2.50 9.91 3.11
N VAL A 37 -3.69 9.79 3.67
CA VAL A 37 -4.96 10.11 3.01
C VAL A 37 -5.79 11.04 3.88
N THR A 38 -6.64 11.84 3.26
CA THR A 38 -7.61 12.69 3.97
C THR A 38 -9.03 12.33 3.59
N CYS A 39 -9.95 12.35 4.55
CA CYS A 39 -11.38 12.32 4.22
C CYS A 39 -11.76 13.57 3.42
N GLN A 40 -12.40 13.41 2.26
CA GLN A 40 -12.79 14.57 1.42
C GLN A 40 -13.79 15.52 2.10
N SER A 41 -14.51 15.07 3.14
CA SER A 41 -15.52 15.87 3.85
C SER A 41 -14.94 16.64 5.04
N CYS A 42 -14.29 15.95 5.98
CA CYS A 42 -13.77 16.58 7.19
C CYS A 42 -12.27 16.90 7.15
N SER A 43 -11.58 16.52 6.06
CA SER A 43 -10.13 16.71 5.88
C SER A 43 -9.27 16.07 6.98
N ARG A 44 -9.82 15.15 7.78
CA ARG A 44 -9.05 14.41 8.78
C ARG A 44 -8.03 13.51 8.08
N LEU A 45 -6.81 13.53 8.59
CA LEU A 45 -5.67 12.73 8.12
C LEU A 45 -5.73 11.32 8.70
N PHE A 46 -5.41 10.36 7.85
CA PHE A 46 -5.25 8.95 8.20
C PHE A 46 -4.03 8.38 7.48
N HIS A 47 -3.33 7.46 8.14
CA HIS A 47 -2.31 6.65 7.49
C HIS A 47 -2.91 5.29 7.14
N VAL A 48 -2.85 4.93 5.87
CA VAL A 48 -3.43 3.69 5.36
C VAL A 48 -2.37 2.89 4.61
N ALA A 49 -2.45 1.58 4.72
CA ALA A 49 -1.58 0.67 3.99
C ALA A 49 -2.25 0.23 2.69
N PHE A 50 -1.43 0.20 1.65
CA PHE A 50 -1.71 -0.50 0.41
C PHE A 50 -0.84 -1.74 0.36
N ALA A 51 -1.42 -2.89 0.06
CA ALA A 51 -0.68 -4.14 -0.10
C ALA A 51 -1.13 -4.84 -1.38
N GLY A 52 -0.17 -5.08 -2.27
CA GLY A 52 -0.42 -5.59 -3.60
C GLY A 52 0.39 -6.86 -3.84
N CYS A 53 -0.19 -7.80 -4.58
CA CYS A 53 0.54 -8.95 -5.10
C CYS A 53 0.55 -8.88 -6.62
N SER A 54 1.66 -8.44 -7.21
CA SER A 54 1.81 -8.39 -8.68
C SER A 54 1.74 -9.77 -9.36
N ARG A 55 1.61 -10.87 -8.59
CA ARG A 55 1.43 -12.24 -9.10
C ARG A 55 -0.02 -12.72 -9.08
N VAL A 56 -0.93 -12.01 -8.39
CA VAL A 56 -2.31 -12.46 -8.14
C VAL A 56 -3.35 -11.48 -8.70
N LEU A 57 -3.00 -10.20 -8.87
CA LEU A 57 -3.96 -9.19 -9.31
C LEU A 57 -4.25 -9.35 -10.81
N SER A 58 -5.51 -9.62 -11.15
CA SER A 58 -5.99 -9.43 -12.52
C SER A 58 -5.95 -7.93 -12.86
N ALA A 59 -5.86 -7.58 -14.13
CA ALA A 59 -5.90 -6.19 -14.59
C ALA A 59 -7.19 -5.45 -14.17
N GLU A 60 -8.20 -6.17 -13.67
CA GLU A 60 -9.49 -5.65 -13.22
C GLU A 60 -9.44 -5.07 -11.81
N GLU A 61 -8.63 -5.65 -10.90
CA GLU A 61 -8.49 -5.14 -9.53
C GLU A 61 -7.57 -3.92 -9.49
N TRP A 62 -6.52 -3.90 -10.32
CA TRP A 62 -5.53 -2.83 -10.40
C TRP A 62 -5.13 -2.56 -11.86
N PRO A 63 -5.76 -1.58 -12.54
CA PRO A 63 -5.50 -1.27 -13.95
C PRO A 63 -4.05 -0.88 -14.23
N SER A 64 -3.38 -0.32 -13.21
CA SER A 64 -1.98 0.11 -13.22
C SER A 64 -1.00 -1.02 -12.89
N GLY A 65 -1.44 -2.25 -12.63
CA GLY A 65 -0.60 -3.45 -12.51
C GLY A 65 0.36 -3.54 -11.31
N SER A 66 0.64 -2.44 -10.60
CA SER A 66 1.50 -2.38 -9.40
C SER A 66 1.22 -1.12 -8.56
N ILE A 67 1.53 -1.18 -7.26
CA ILE A 67 1.47 -0.02 -6.35
C ILE A 67 2.42 1.07 -6.84
N GLY A 68 3.64 0.69 -7.24
CA GLY A 68 4.62 1.64 -7.75
C GLY A 68 4.13 2.39 -8.99
N GLN A 69 3.41 1.73 -9.90
CA GLN A 69 2.83 2.39 -11.07
C GLN A 69 1.66 3.30 -10.70
N ALA A 70 0.77 2.88 -9.80
CA ALA A 70 -0.32 3.74 -9.31
C ALA A 70 0.20 5.02 -8.63
N ILE A 71 1.31 4.93 -7.89
CA ILE A 71 2.00 6.10 -7.31
C ILE A 71 2.48 7.03 -8.41
N ARG A 72 3.16 6.51 -9.43
CA ARG A 72 3.66 7.33 -10.56
C ARG A 72 2.55 7.98 -11.36
N GLU A 73 1.44 7.27 -11.53
CA GLU A 73 0.25 7.78 -12.23
C GLU A 73 -0.61 8.69 -11.35
N LYS A 74 -0.30 8.83 -10.05
CA LYS A 74 -1.12 9.53 -9.05
C LYS A 74 -2.56 9.00 -8.96
N LYS A 75 -2.74 7.70 -9.19
CA LYS A 75 -4.05 7.01 -9.18
C LYS A 75 -4.23 6.10 -7.96
N LEU A 76 -3.60 6.43 -6.84
CA LEU A 76 -3.85 5.69 -5.61
C LEU A 76 -5.26 6.00 -5.11
N ASP A 77 -6.06 4.97 -4.91
CA ASP A 77 -7.40 5.10 -4.37
C ASP A 77 -7.58 4.06 -3.26
N TYR A 78 -7.82 4.56 -2.05
CA TYR A 78 -8.10 3.73 -0.88
C TYR A 78 -9.61 3.44 -0.74
N GLY A 79 -10.47 4.21 -1.41
CA GLY A 79 -11.91 4.23 -1.18
C GLY A 79 -12.27 4.99 0.09
N ASP A 80 -13.20 4.45 0.87
CA ASP A 80 -13.73 5.12 2.04
C ASP A 80 -12.70 5.21 3.19
N PRO A 81 -12.63 6.34 3.92
CA PRO A 81 -11.74 6.49 5.06
C PRO A 81 -12.15 5.54 6.19
N PRO A 82 -11.21 5.11 7.04
CA PRO A 82 -11.53 4.27 8.19
C PRO A 82 -12.63 4.87 9.06
N ASN A 83 -13.61 4.04 9.47
CA ASN A 83 -14.73 4.43 10.32
C ASN A 83 -14.32 4.56 11.81
N VAL A 84 -13.20 5.24 12.06
CA VAL A 84 -12.69 5.50 13.40
C VAL A 84 -12.46 7.00 13.52
N TRP A 85 -13.34 7.65 14.27
CA TRP A 85 -13.24 9.08 14.62
C TRP A 85 -13.24 10.00 13.39
N CYS A 86 -13.83 9.51 12.28
CA CYS A 86 -14.15 10.31 11.10
C CYS A 86 -15.49 11.04 11.28
N CYS A 87 -15.89 11.86 10.31
CA CYS A 87 -17.22 12.47 10.33
C CYS A 87 -18.32 11.39 10.14
N PRO A 88 -19.58 11.65 10.54
CA PRO A 88 -20.67 10.68 10.36
C PRO A 88 -20.90 10.24 8.90
N ALA A 89 -20.54 11.09 7.94
CA ALA A 89 -20.58 10.79 6.52
C ALA A 89 -19.29 10.12 6.00
N GLY A 90 -18.20 10.13 6.77
CA GLY A 90 -16.90 9.61 6.38
C GLY A 90 -16.94 8.19 5.81
N PRO A 91 -17.66 7.23 6.41
CA PRO A 91 -17.75 5.85 5.91
C PRO A 91 -18.49 5.66 4.58
N SER A 92 -18.94 6.74 3.93
CA SER A 92 -19.62 6.72 2.64
C SER A 92 -19.06 7.78 1.67
N MET A 93 -17.80 8.18 1.87
CA MET A 93 -17.14 9.28 1.16
C MET A 93 -15.72 8.87 0.79
N ASN A 94 -15.14 9.40 -0.28
CA ASN A 94 -13.80 8.99 -0.68
C ASN A 94 -12.68 9.61 0.20
N SER A 95 -11.59 8.87 0.29
CA SER A 95 -10.31 9.32 0.81
C SER A 95 -9.47 9.89 -0.33
N LEU A 96 -8.93 11.08 -0.15
CA LEU A 96 -8.02 11.70 -1.09
C LEU A 96 -6.57 11.38 -0.68
N PRO A 97 -5.75 10.73 -1.55
CA PRO A 97 -4.34 10.55 -1.28
C PRO A 97 -3.63 11.90 -1.20
N ARG A 98 -2.73 12.04 -0.23
CA ARG A 98 -1.91 13.25 -0.03
C ARG A 98 -0.44 13.00 -0.20
N ARG A 99 0.05 11.86 0.27
CA ARG A 99 1.48 11.57 0.25
C ARG A 99 1.76 10.09 0.42
N VAL A 100 2.76 9.58 -0.29
CA VAL A 100 3.35 8.27 0.02
C VAL A 100 4.45 8.47 1.06
N ILE A 101 4.27 7.89 2.24
CA ILE A 101 5.23 8.01 3.35
C ILE A 101 6.33 6.96 3.21
N GLN A 102 5.96 5.72 2.89
CA GLN A 102 6.91 4.63 2.71
C GLN A 102 6.45 3.73 1.57
N TYR A 103 7.38 3.27 0.76
CA TYR A 103 7.13 2.22 -0.23
C TYR A 103 8.16 1.10 -0.07
N TRP A 104 7.65 -0.12 -0.10
CA TRP A 104 8.41 -1.34 0.06
C TRP A 104 8.08 -2.33 -1.05
N ARG A 105 9.09 -3.03 -1.52
CA ARG A 105 8.94 -4.08 -2.53
C ARG A 105 9.85 -5.26 -2.23
N GLN A 106 9.38 -6.45 -2.58
CA GLN A 106 10.17 -7.67 -2.64
C GLN A 106 10.02 -8.32 -4.03
N GLY A 107 10.79 -9.38 -4.28
CA GLY A 107 10.78 -10.12 -5.54
C GLY A 107 11.63 -9.50 -6.64
N ASN A 108 12.84 -9.05 -6.28
CA ASN A 108 13.78 -8.47 -7.25
C ASN A 108 14.13 -9.51 -8.35
N PRO A 109 13.86 -9.19 -9.64
CA PRO A 109 14.15 -10.10 -10.76
C PRO A 109 15.62 -10.51 -10.88
N ALA A 110 16.56 -9.73 -10.32
CA ALA A 110 17.98 -10.07 -10.30
C ALA A 110 18.27 -11.40 -9.59
N PHE A 111 17.40 -11.83 -8.67
CA PHE A 111 17.49 -13.11 -7.98
C PHE A 111 16.61 -14.19 -8.61
N THR A 112 16.24 -14.02 -9.89
CA THR A 112 15.50 -15.02 -10.66
C THR A 112 16.24 -15.36 -11.94
N VAL A 113 16.33 -16.64 -12.27
CA VAL A 113 16.74 -17.11 -13.60
C VAL A 113 15.53 -17.69 -14.32
N SER A 114 15.48 -17.45 -15.62
CA SER A 114 14.50 -18.09 -16.49
C SER A 114 15.04 -19.44 -16.95
N ASP A 115 14.43 -20.52 -16.51
CA ASP A 115 14.69 -21.88 -16.99
C ASP A 115 13.58 -22.27 -18.00
N GLY A 116 13.59 -21.60 -19.15
CA GLY A 116 12.60 -21.77 -20.22
C GLY A 116 11.17 -21.38 -19.83
N HIS A 117 10.44 -22.29 -19.18
CA HIS A 117 9.03 -22.14 -18.78
C HIS A 117 8.84 -21.75 -17.31
N ARG A 118 9.90 -21.76 -16.48
CA ARG A 118 9.81 -21.42 -15.05
C ARG A 118 10.80 -20.33 -14.68
N ARG A 119 10.35 -19.40 -13.83
CA ARG A 119 11.25 -18.52 -13.08
C ARG A 119 11.68 -19.25 -11.81
N VAL A 120 12.97 -19.53 -11.71
CA VAL A 120 13.58 -20.13 -10.53
C VAL A 120 14.24 -19.03 -9.72
N VAL A 121 13.92 -18.96 -8.44
CA VAL A 121 14.56 -18.02 -7.51
C VAL A 121 15.93 -18.58 -7.13
N THR A 122 17.00 -17.85 -7.39
CA THR A 122 18.39 -18.27 -7.11
C THR A 122 18.81 -18.04 -5.66
N ASP A 123 18.36 -16.94 -5.10
CA ASP A 123 18.57 -16.57 -3.70
C ASP A 123 17.22 -16.25 -3.08
N THR A 124 16.65 -17.22 -2.37
CA THR A 124 15.35 -17.07 -1.72
C THR A 124 15.38 -15.98 -0.66
N ARG A 125 16.47 -15.87 0.12
CA ARG A 125 16.56 -14.87 1.17
C ARG A 125 16.58 -13.47 0.59
N ALA A 126 17.40 -13.23 -0.43
CA ALA A 126 17.46 -11.92 -1.08
C ALA A 126 16.17 -11.59 -1.84
N TYR A 127 15.53 -12.59 -2.47
CA TYR A 127 14.28 -12.39 -3.21
C TYR A 127 13.10 -12.01 -2.31
N PHE A 128 12.98 -12.61 -1.11
CA PHE A 128 11.91 -12.30 -0.14
C PHE A 128 12.29 -11.20 0.86
N THR A 129 13.45 -10.56 0.69
CA THR A 129 13.82 -9.42 1.54
C THR A 129 13.09 -8.17 1.05
N TRP A 130 12.35 -7.54 1.97
CA TRP A 130 11.73 -6.25 1.72
C TRP A 130 12.77 -5.16 1.58
N THR A 131 12.72 -4.44 0.46
CA THR A 131 13.57 -3.29 0.18
C THR A 131 12.71 -2.04 0.15
N ARG A 132 13.14 -0.99 0.87
CA ARG A 132 12.51 0.33 0.84
C ARG A 132 12.96 1.08 -0.39
N HIS A 133 12.03 1.72 -1.09
CA HIS A 133 12.31 2.51 -2.29
C HIS A 133 11.87 3.97 -2.06
N PRO A 134 12.76 4.83 -1.56
CA PRO A 134 12.47 6.24 -1.28
C PRO A 134 12.05 7.05 -2.51
N GLU A 135 12.37 6.58 -3.71
CA GLU A 135 11.98 7.24 -4.97
C GLU A 135 10.46 7.30 -5.21
N PHE A 136 9.68 6.52 -4.47
CA PHE A 136 8.21 6.55 -4.50
C PHE A 136 7.59 7.32 -3.33
N GLU A 137 8.40 7.88 -2.42
CA GLU A 137 7.93 8.65 -1.27
C GLU A 137 7.66 10.10 -1.68
N VAL A 138 6.62 10.28 -2.48
CA VAL A 138 6.28 11.55 -3.12
C VAL A 138 4.97 12.11 -2.57
N ASP A 139 4.86 13.43 -2.60
CA ASP A 139 3.60 14.13 -2.35
C ASP A 139 2.67 13.95 -3.56
N ILE A 140 1.41 13.67 -3.26
CA ILE A 140 0.32 13.51 -4.22
C ILE A 140 -0.65 14.65 -3.95
N ASP A 141 -0.55 15.72 -4.73
CA ASP A 141 -1.61 16.72 -4.75
C ASP A 141 -2.83 16.11 -5.48
N PRO A 142 -3.99 16.00 -4.80
CA PRO A 142 -5.23 15.65 -5.49
C PRO A 142 -5.65 16.86 -6.34
N ASP A 143 -5.77 16.64 -7.65
CA ASP A 143 -6.33 17.61 -8.62
C ASP A 143 -7.79 17.98 -8.29
#